data_AF-A0A7J4DSK9-F1
#
_entry.id   AF-A0A7J4DSK9-F1
#
_cell.length_a   1.000
_cell.length_b   1.000
_cell.length_c   1.000
_cell.angle_alpha   90.00
_cell.angle_beta   90.00
_cell.angle_gamma   90.00
#
_symmetry.space_group_name_H-M   'P 1'
#
loop_
_entity.id
_entity.type
_entity.pdbx_description
1 polymer ?
#
loop_
_entity_poly.entity_id
_entity_poly.type
_entity_poly.pdbx_seq_one_letter_code
_entity_poly.pdbx_strand_id
1 'polypeptide(L)' 'MVACNTDEYLVSYQVDCTNVALYIMLTDHSLGIGLVWIQALRNTEETRKIVGLPENYAPTAIIDLGYLAKNHRSSQGKP' A
#
# COMPACT_ATOMS: atom_id res chain seq x y z
N MET A 1 4.96 -3.48 1.74
CA MET A 1 4.59 -3.26 0.31
C MET A 1 3.63 -4.34 -0.10
N VAL A 2 2.61 -3.99 -0.90
CA VAL A 2 1.66 -4.93 -1.51
C VAL A 2 1.84 -4.88 -3.02
N ALA A 3 2.09 -6.04 -3.63
CA ALA A 3 2.25 -6.22 -5.07
C ALA A 3 1.45 -7.45 -5.52
N CYS A 4 0.90 -7.40 -6.74
CA CYS A 4 -0.01 -8.42 -7.26
C CYS A 4 0.54 -9.02 -8.54
N ASN A 5 0.31 -10.32 -8.72
CA ASN A 5 0.55 -10.98 -9.98
C ASN A 5 -0.51 -10.55 -11.02
N THR A 6 -0.07 -10.00 -12.15
CA THR A 6 -0.94 -9.53 -13.23
C THR A 6 -1.39 -10.65 -14.16
N ASP A 7 -0.71 -11.80 -14.15
CA ASP A 7 -1.03 -12.94 -15.03
C ASP A 7 -2.20 -13.76 -14.50
N GLU A 8 -2.33 -13.87 -13.17
CA GLU A 8 -3.41 -14.63 -12.53
C GLU A 8 -4.72 -13.85 -12.47
N TYR A 9 -4.65 -12.52 -12.32
CA TYR A 9 -5.82 -11.67 -12.03
C TYR A 9 -5.87 -10.43 -12.93
N LEU A 10 -5.89 -10.65 -14.25
CA LEU A 10 -5.80 -9.63 -15.30
C LEU A 10 -6.69 -8.39 -15.14
N VAL A 11 -7.88 -8.52 -14.51
CA VAL A 11 -8.87 -7.44 -14.43
C VAL A 11 -9.03 -6.86 -13.02
N SER A 12 -8.86 -7.69 -11.97
CA SER A 12 -9.17 -7.31 -10.58
C SER A 12 -7.95 -7.05 -9.71
N TYR A 13 -6.72 -7.37 -10.17
CA TYR A 13 -5.51 -7.33 -9.33
C TYR A 13 -5.33 -6.00 -8.57
N GLN A 14 -5.65 -4.87 -9.22
CA GLN A 14 -5.54 -3.55 -8.59
C GLN A 14 -6.51 -3.40 -7.42
N VAL A 15 -7.76 -3.82 -7.59
CA VAL A 15 -8.80 -3.73 -6.56
C VAL A 15 -8.49 -4.70 -5.42
N ASP A 16 -8.12 -5.93 -5.75
CA ASP A 16 -7.82 -6.98 -4.77
C ASP A 16 -6.67 -6.57 -3.85
N CYS A 17 -5.56 -6.11 -4.41
CA CYS A 17 -4.43 -5.64 -3.60
C CYS A 17 -4.68 -4.32 -2.91
N THR A 18 -5.51 -3.43 -3.46
CA THR A 18 -5.90 -2.21 -2.75
C THR A 18 -6.71 -2.57 -1.51
N ASN A 19 -7.63 -3.53 -1.61
CA ASN A 19 -8.38 -4.03 -0.47
C ASN A 19 -7.47 -4.68 0.57
N VAL A 20 -6.52 -5.53 0.15
CA VAL A 20 -5.53 -6.13 1.07
C VAL A 20 -4.71 -5.04 1.78
N ALA A 21 -4.21 -4.05 1.03
CA ALA A 21 -3.47 -2.94 1.62
C ALA A 21 -4.31 -2.14 2.63
N LEU A 22 -5.59 -1.92 2.33
CA LEU A 22 -6.52 -1.24 3.24
C LEU A 22 -6.75 -2.03 4.53
N TYR A 23 -6.90 -3.36 4.44
CA TYR A 23 -7.06 -4.21 5.62
C TYR A 23 -5.81 -4.22 6.49
N ILE A 24 -4.61 -4.27 5.90
CA ILE A 24 -3.34 -4.13 6.64
C ILE A 24 -3.34 -2.80 7.40
N MET A 25 -3.64 -1.70 6.72
CA MET A 25 -3.70 -0.37 7.35
C MET A 25 -4.74 -0.29 8.46
N LEU A 26 -5.91 -0.92 8.30
CA LEU A 26 -6.95 -0.92 9.32
C LEU A 26 -6.51 -1.71 10.57
N THR A 27 -5.87 -2.86 10.37
CA THR A 27 -5.33 -3.66 11.47
C THR A 27 -4.24 -2.90 12.21
N ASP A 28 -3.28 -2.30 11.51
CA ASP A 28 -2.18 -1.57 12.13
C ASP A 28 -2.68 -0.32 12.87
N HIS A 29 -3.66 0.39 12.29
CA HIS A 29 -4.33 1.50 12.97
C HIS A 29 -4.98 1.04 14.30
N SER A 30 -5.59 -0.16 14.33
CA SER A 30 -6.21 -0.69 15.57
C SER A 30 -5.19 -0.98 16.67
N LEU A 31 -3.93 -1.21 16.30
CA LEU A 31 -2.80 -1.41 17.22
C LEU A 31 -2.15 -0.09 17.67
N GLY A 32 -2.68 1.06 17.22
CA GLY A 32 -2.09 2.38 17.51
C GLY A 32 -0.83 2.69 16.69
N ILE A 33 -0.58 1.93 15.62
CA ILE A 33 0.54 2.17 14.70
C ILE A 33 0.14 3.25 13.70
N GLY A 34 0.99 4.26 13.55
CA GLY A 34 0.85 5.28 12.53
C GLY A 34 1.25 4.74 11.16
N LEU A 35 0.54 5.18 10.13
CA LEU A 35 0.69 4.64 8.79
C LEU A 35 0.42 5.68 7.71
N VAL A 36 1.16 5.57 6.61
CA VAL A 36 1.04 6.47 5.46
C VAL A 36 0.99 5.65 4.17
N TRP A 37 -0.01 5.91 3.34
CA TRP A 37 -0.07 5.38 1.98
C TRP A 37 0.86 6.19 1.07
N ILE A 38 1.88 5.53 0.53
CA ILE A 38 2.77 6.08 -0.48
C ILE A 38 2.33 5.56 -1.85
N GLN A 39 1.97 6.47 -2.74
CA GLN A 39 1.42 6.16 -4.05
C GLN A 39 2.47 5.52 -4.97
N ALA A 40 2.35 4.20 -5.21
CA ALA A 40 3.30 3.42 -6.01
C ALA A 40 3.03 3.45 -7.54
N LEU A 41 1.81 3.81 -7.94
CA LEU A 41 1.32 3.68 -9.33
C LEU A 41 1.99 4.58 -10.40
N ARG A 42 2.83 5.56 -10.04
CA ARG A 42 3.44 6.50 -11.00
C ARG A 42 4.78 6.02 -11.54
N ASN A 43 5.51 5.23 -10.74
CA ASN A 43 6.87 4.78 -11.03
C ASN A 43 6.95 3.26 -10.83
N THR A 44 5.97 2.52 -11.36
CA THR A 44 5.81 1.09 -11.13
C THR A 44 7.02 0.28 -11.59
N GLU A 45 7.59 0.60 -12.77
CA GLU A 45 8.76 -0.10 -13.31
C GLU A 45 10.02 0.09 -12.45
N GLU A 46 10.32 1.33 -12.07
CA GLU A 46 11.48 1.64 -11.23
C GLU A 46 11.31 1.09 -9.82
N THR A 47 10.10 1.21 -9.25
CA THR A 47 9.77 0.61 -7.95
C THR A 47 10.03 -0.90 -8.00
N ARG A 48 9.52 -1.58 -9.03
CA ARG A 48 9.69 -3.02 -9.25
C ARG A 48 11.17 -3.41 -9.31
N LYS A 49 12.01 -2.65 -10.04
CA LYS A 49 13.46 -2.88 -10.11
C LYS A 49 14.15 -2.70 -8.75
N ILE A 50 13.85 -1.62 -8.03
CA ILE A 50 14.45 -1.30 -6.73
C ILE A 50 14.20 -2.43 -5.73
N VAL A 51 12.98 -2.98 -5.71
CA VAL A 51 12.60 -4.05 -4.78
C VAL A 51 12.83 -5.47 -5.32
N GLY A 52 13.37 -5.61 -6.54
CA GLY A 52 13.64 -6.91 -7.15
C GLY A 52 12.40 -7.75 -7.48
N LEU A 53 11.28 -7.11 -7.82
CA LEU A 53 10.04 -7.80 -8.18
C LEU A 53 10.08 -8.33 -9.64
N PRO A 54 9.48 -9.50 -9.92
CA PRO A 54 9.33 -10.04 -11.28
C PRO A 54 8.45 -9.16 -12.17
N GLU A 55 8.62 -9.24 -13.50
CA GLU A 55 7.92 -8.36 -14.45
C GLU A 55 6.39 -8.45 -14.36
N ASN A 56 5.87 -9.64 -14.07
CA ASN A 56 4.45 -9.91 -13.91
C ASN A 56 3.88 -9.50 -12.54
N TYR A 57 4.64 -8.75 -11.73
CA TYR A 57 4.13 -8.17 -10.50
C TYR A 57 3.97 -6.65 -10.62
N ALA A 58 2.76 -6.17 -10.33
CA ALA A 58 2.44 -4.76 -10.25
C ALA A 58 2.51 -4.28 -8.79
N PRO A 59 3.36 -3.29 -8.46
CA PRO A 59 3.33 -2.63 -7.15
C PRO A 59 2.04 -1.81 -7.02
N THR A 60 1.20 -2.14 -6.04
CA THR A 60 -0.10 -1.48 -5.84
C THR A 60 -0.06 -0.50 -4.66
N ALA A 61 0.61 -0.87 -3.57
CA ALA A 61 0.71 -0.03 -2.38
C ALA A 61 2.09 -0.10 -1.73
N ILE A 62 2.65 1.06 -1.37
CA ILE A 62 3.74 1.17 -0.42
C ILE A 62 3.13 1.76 0.86
N ILE A 63 3.34 1.07 1.98
CA ILE A 63 2.83 1.49 3.28
C ILE A 63 4.04 1.70 4.16
N ASP A 64 4.22 2.93 4.64
CA ASP A 64 5.18 3.24 5.69
C ASP A 64 4.49 3.08 7.04
N LEU A 65 5.19 2.45 7.99
CA LEU A 65 4.67 2.09 9.32
C LEU A 65 5.60 2.62 10.39
N GLY A 66 5.03 3.23 11.43
CA GLY A 66 5.82 3.72 12.56
C GLY A 66 4.98 4.03 13.79
N TYR A 67 5.58 3.91 14.97
CA TYR A 67 4.95 4.40 16.18
C TYR A 67 4.90 5.92 16.16
N LEU A 68 3.71 6.47 16.38
CA LEU A 68 3.52 7.91 16.42
C LEU A 68 4.24 8.51 17.63
N ALA A 69 5.27 9.31 17.39
CA ALA A 69 5.74 10.25 18.39
C ALA A 69 4.57 11.20 18.75
N LYS A 70 4.40 11.50 20.05
CA LYS A 70 3.31 12.35 20.57
C LYS A 70 3.07 13.55 19.63
N ASN A 71 1.81 13.74 19.20
CA ASN A 71 1.25 14.90 18.48
C ASN A 71 0.88 14.73 17.00
N HIS A 72 0.51 13.54 16.52
CA HIS A 72 -0.11 13.43 15.19
C HIS A 72 -1.62 13.73 15.27
N ARG A 73 -2.09 14.77 14.55
CA ARG A 73 -3.53 15.08 14.38
C ARG A 73 -4.08 14.27 13.22
N SER A 74 -5.20 13.58 13.43
CA SER A 74 -5.99 13.00 12.34
C SER A 74 -6.60 14.11 11.47
N SER A 75 -6.36 14.10 10.17
CA SER A 75 -7.14 14.92 9.24
C SER A 75 -8.55 14.35 9.13
N GLN A 76 -9.56 15.15 9.47
CA GLN A 76 -10.96 14.79 9.25
C GLN A 76 -11.23 14.72 7.73
N GLY A 77 -11.93 13.66 7.29
CA GLY A 77 -12.42 13.57 5.92
C GLY A 77 -13.44 14.67 5.62
N LYS A 78 -13.53 15.10 4.35
CA LYS A 78 -14.65 15.94 3.91
C LYS A 78 -15.95 15.12 3.95
N PRO A 79 -17.11 15.75 4.26
CA PRO A 79 -18.40 15.09 4.34
C PRO A 79 -18.82 14.42 3.03
#